data_AF-A0A7S2KM37-F1
#
_entry.id   AF-A0A7S2KM37-F1
#
_cell.length_a   1.000
_cell.length_b   1.000
_cell.length_c   1.000
_cell.angle_alpha   90.00
_cell.angle_beta   90.00
_cell.angle_gamma   90.00
#
_symmetry.space_group_name_H-M   'P 1'
#
loop_
_entity.id
_entity.type
_entity.pdbx_description
1 polymer ?
#
loop_
_entity_poly.entity_id
_entity_poly.type
_entity_poly.pdbx_seq_one_letter_code
_entity_poly.pdbx_strand_id
1 'polypeptide(L)'
;EYLAQPETEWGAPTFRDNPDLRDSPLSPTGVRQALKLRQLIVDQKIPVKLKDIDMVVVSPLSRTLQTFELSLFPELRPVENNIPIVALPLARERLYMISDLGLTTTDLKVKFPWADFDSEFDEMQKSAWWYQHQGATEEDAWAGYNEWRPHGQGQTYLVPGEPDDYFEERMIQLYEWLEQREEKTIAVVCHWGVLQWLTGIDFDNCEVKAVEFHVLADMRQSAIEQQVAQRDELELVAAELDERTSSL
;
A
#
# COMPACT_ATOMS: atom_id res chain seq x y z
N GLU A 1 -12.07 -5.12 -13.69
CA GLU A 1 -10.94 -5.86 -13.09
C GLU A 1 -10.49 -6.94 -14.07
N TYR A 2 -9.31 -6.78 -14.67
CA TYR A 2 -8.77 -7.74 -15.63
C TYR A 2 -8.35 -9.04 -14.93
N LEU A 3 -7.63 -8.95 -13.81
CA LEU A 3 -7.10 -10.10 -13.05
C LEU A 3 -8.15 -10.90 -12.25
N ALA A 4 -9.39 -10.44 -12.19
CA ALA A 4 -10.49 -11.20 -11.57
C ALA A 4 -11.35 -11.96 -12.60
N GLN A 5 -10.99 -11.91 -13.88
CA GLN A 5 -11.65 -12.70 -14.91
C GLN A 5 -11.09 -14.13 -14.90
N PRO A 6 -11.91 -15.15 -15.21
CA PRO A 6 -11.38 -16.49 -15.44
C PRO A 6 -10.35 -16.46 -16.57
N GLU A 7 -9.26 -17.24 -16.42
CA GLU A 7 -8.22 -17.43 -17.46
C GLU A 7 -7.38 -16.18 -17.78
N THR A 8 -7.48 -15.12 -17.00
CA THR A 8 -6.51 -14.01 -17.03
C THR A 8 -5.48 -14.18 -15.93
N GLU A 9 -4.22 -13.96 -16.26
CA GLU A 9 -3.10 -14.04 -15.33
C GLU A 9 -2.26 -12.77 -15.38
N TRP A 10 -1.49 -12.53 -14.32
CA TRP A 10 -0.51 -11.45 -14.31
C TRP A 10 0.45 -11.61 -15.49
N GLY A 11 0.59 -10.54 -16.28
CA GLY A 11 1.45 -10.55 -17.45
C GLY A 11 0.89 -11.25 -18.68
N ALA A 12 -0.40 -11.62 -18.72
CA ALA A 12 -1.00 -12.19 -19.92
C ALA A 12 -0.81 -11.26 -21.15
N PRO A 13 -0.44 -11.79 -22.34
CA PRO A 13 -0.23 -11.01 -23.57
C PRO A 13 -1.40 -10.12 -24.00
N THR A 14 -2.61 -10.47 -23.55
CA THR A 14 -3.84 -9.73 -23.81
C THR A 14 -4.11 -8.61 -22.81
N PHE A 15 -3.24 -8.40 -21.82
CA PHE A 15 -3.38 -7.33 -20.85
C PHE A 15 -3.35 -5.97 -21.56
N ARG A 16 -4.39 -5.18 -21.34
CA ARG A 16 -4.49 -3.79 -21.80
C ARG A 16 -5.00 -2.97 -20.64
N ASP A 17 -4.17 -2.10 -20.13
CA ASP A 17 -4.57 -1.14 -19.11
C ASP A 17 -5.63 -0.17 -19.69
N ASN A 18 -6.49 0.36 -18.82
CA ASN A 18 -7.64 1.17 -19.21
C ASN A 18 -7.78 2.38 -18.27
N PRO A 19 -7.84 3.63 -18.80
CA PRO A 19 -7.92 4.82 -17.97
C PRO A 19 -9.10 4.83 -16.98
N ASP A 20 -10.19 4.15 -17.31
CA ASP A 20 -11.38 4.03 -16.46
C ASP A 20 -11.15 3.18 -15.21
N LEU A 21 -9.99 2.50 -15.09
CA LEU A 21 -9.65 1.66 -13.95
C LEU A 21 -8.93 2.41 -12.82
N ARG A 22 -8.66 3.71 -12.97
CA ARG A 22 -8.05 4.53 -11.92
C ARG A 22 -8.81 4.38 -10.60
N ASP A 23 -8.06 4.12 -9.52
CA ASP A 23 -8.57 3.83 -8.17
C ASP A 23 -9.81 2.92 -8.17
N SER A 24 -9.69 1.80 -8.88
CA SER A 24 -10.82 0.87 -9.09
C SER A 24 -11.48 0.49 -7.76
N PRO A 25 -12.83 0.52 -7.69
CA PRO A 25 -13.55 -0.05 -6.55
C PRO A 25 -13.47 -1.58 -6.59
N LEU A 26 -13.96 -2.23 -5.53
CA LEU A 26 -14.16 -3.67 -5.54
C LEU A 26 -15.08 -4.08 -6.69
N SER A 27 -14.68 -5.15 -7.37
CA SER A 27 -15.58 -5.85 -8.28
C SER A 27 -16.70 -6.58 -7.51
N PRO A 28 -17.75 -7.08 -8.20
CA PRO A 28 -18.75 -7.93 -7.56
C PRO A 28 -18.13 -9.16 -6.87
N THR A 29 -17.02 -9.68 -7.37
CA THR A 29 -16.27 -10.78 -6.74
C THR A 29 -15.59 -10.31 -5.46
N GLY A 30 -14.89 -9.16 -5.50
CA GLY A 30 -14.28 -8.56 -4.32
C GLY A 30 -15.30 -8.25 -3.21
N VAL A 31 -16.48 -7.71 -3.57
CA VAL A 31 -17.57 -7.48 -2.61
C VAL A 31 -18.01 -8.79 -1.94
N ARG A 32 -18.18 -9.89 -2.69
CA ARG A 32 -18.52 -11.20 -2.11
C ARG A 32 -17.42 -11.72 -1.19
N GLN A 33 -16.15 -11.51 -1.52
CA GLN A 33 -15.02 -11.91 -0.69
C GLN A 33 -14.98 -11.11 0.62
N ALA A 34 -15.17 -9.79 0.57
CA ALA A 34 -15.21 -8.94 1.77
C ALA A 34 -16.38 -9.31 2.70
N LEU A 35 -17.56 -9.59 2.14
CA LEU A 35 -18.72 -10.05 2.92
C LEU A 35 -18.50 -11.45 3.52
N LYS A 36 -17.79 -12.34 2.81
CA LYS A 36 -17.39 -13.64 3.36
C LYS A 36 -16.41 -13.47 4.53
N LEU A 37 -15.46 -12.56 4.42
CA LEU A 37 -14.56 -12.21 5.53
C LEU A 37 -15.35 -11.69 6.74
N ARG A 38 -16.35 -10.82 6.53
CA ARG A 38 -17.25 -10.39 7.61
C ARG A 38 -17.87 -11.57 8.35
N GLN A 39 -18.37 -12.58 7.62
CA GLN A 39 -18.95 -13.76 8.25
C GLN A 39 -17.92 -14.53 9.09
N LEU A 40 -16.67 -14.64 8.62
CA LEU A 40 -15.59 -15.26 9.40
C LEU A 40 -15.29 -14.47 10.68
N ILE A 41 -15.34 -13.14 10.62
CA ILE A 41 -15.16 -12.26 11.77
C ILE A 41 -16.28 -12.49 12.81
N VAL A 42 -17.54 -12.45 12.38
CA VAL A 42 -18.72 -12.70 13.24
C VAL A 42 -18.68 -14.09 13.86
N ASP A 43 -18.28 -15.10 13.08
CA ASP A 43 -18.13 -16.47 13.53
C ASP A 43 -16.89 -16.69 14.43
N GLN A 44 -16.08 -15.64 14.68
CA GLN A 44 -14.82 -15.71 15.43
C GLN A 44 -13.83 -16.72 14.86
N LYS A 45 -13.77 -16.82 13.52
CA LYS A 45 -12.90 -17.72 12.75
C LYS A 45 -11.65 -17.03 12.19
N ILE A 46 -11.32 -15.84 12.69
CA ILE A 46 -10.08 -15.12 12.39
C ILE A 46 -9.09 -15.30 13.55
N PRO A 47 -7.77 -15.17 13.33
CA PRO A 47 -6.75 -15.43 14.35
C PRO A 47 -6.64 -14.38 15.46
N VAL A 48 -7.48 -13.33 15.44
CA VAL A 48 -7.42 -12.19 16.37
C VAL A 48 -8.81 -11.90 16.93
N LYS A 49 -8.91 -11.50 18.20
CA LYS A 49 -10.17 -11.03 18.78
C LYS A 49 -10.32 -9.53 18.51
N LEU A 50 -11.49 -9.11 18.06
CA LEU A 50 -11.74 -7.70 17.71
C LEU A 50 -11.45 -6.71 18.85
N LYS A 51 -11.74 -7.12 20.09
CA LYS A 51 -11.48 -6.30 21.29
C LYS A 51 -10.00 -6.04 21.59
N ASP A 52 -9.11 -6.82 20.99
CA ASP A 52 -7.68 -6.71 21.19
C ASP A 52 -7.04 -5.76 20.14
N ILE A 53 -7.81 -5.31 19.13
CA ILE A 53 -7.36 -4.35 18.11
C ILE A 53 -7.38 -2.94 18.72
N ASP A 54 -6.22 -2.29 18.72
CA ASP A 54 -6.02 -0.95 19.28
C ASP A 54 -6.06 0.14 18.19
N MET A 55 -5.73 -0.21 16.93
CA MET A 55 -5.71 0.69 15.79
C MET A 55 -6.02 -0.05 14.48
N VAL A 56 -6.61 0.67 13.52
CA VAL A 56 -6.70 0.24 12.12
C VAL A 56 -5.88 1.16 11.24
N VAL A 57 -5.03 0.56 10.42
CA VAL A 57 -4.35 1.20 9.31
C VAL A 57 -4.97 0.69 8.02
N VAL A 58 -5.37 1.60 7.13
CA VAL A 58 -6.00 1.24 5.86
C VAL A 58 -5.28 1.92 4.70
N SER A 59 -4.98 1.17 3.64
CA SER A 59 -4.51 1.79 2.39
C SER A 59 -5.56 2.76 1.84
N PRO A 60 -5.16 3.95 1.35
CA PRO A 60 -6.10 4.93 0.80
C PRO A 60 -6.67 4.56 -0.59
N LEU A 61 -6.40 3.36 -1.12
CA LEU A 61 -7.04 2.87 -2.36
C LEU A 61 -8.50 2.46 -2.09
N SER A 62 -9.42 2.87 -2.96
CA SER A 62 -10.87 2.68 -2.80
C SER A 62 -11.26 1.23 -2.57
N ARG A 63 -10.63 0.28 -3.28
CA ARG A 63 -10.86 -1.16 -3.08
C ARG A 63 -10.55 -1.63 -1.65
N THR A 64 -9.53 -1.07 -1.01
CA THR A 64 -9.14 -1.44 0.35
C THR A 64 -10.07 -0.82 1.38
N LEU A 65 -10.41 0.46 1.20
CA LEU A 65 -11.39 1.16 2.02
C LEU A 65 -12.75 0.46 1.99
N GLN A 66 -13.19 0.01 0.82
CA GLN A 66 -14.42 -0.79 0.67
C GLN A 66 -14.32 -2.18 1.30
N THR A 67 -13.17 -2.87 1.17
CA THR A 67 -12.95 -4.15 1.86
C THR A 67 -13.12 -3.97 3.36
N PHE A 68 -12.47 -2.97 3.95
CA PHE A 68 -12.60 -2.68 5.38
C PHE A 68 -14.04 -2.32 5.77
N GLU A 69 -14.68 -1.43 5.02
CA GLU A 69 -16.06 -0.97 5.27
C GLU A 69 -17.08 -2.11 5.25
N LEU A 70 -16.91 -3.08 4.34
CA LEU A 70 -17.80 -4.23 4.20
C LEU A 70 -17.50 -5.37 5.16
N SER A 71 -16.27 -5.47 5.67
CA SER A 71 -15.81 -6.60 6.48
C SER A 71 -15.67 -6.28 7.96
N LEU A 72 -14.59 -5.58 8.33
CA LEU A 72 -14.17 -5.38 9.70
C LEU A 72 -14.89 -4.19 10.36
N PHE A 73 -15.09 -3.10 9.63
CA PHE A 73 -15.66 -1.86 10.15
C PHE A 73 -17.03 -2.02 10.84
N PRO A 74 -18.00 -2.78 10.31
CA PRO A 74 -19.30 -2.94 10.96
C PRO A 74 -19.21 -3.66 12.31
N GLU A 75 -18.19 -4.50 12.48
CA GLU A 75 -17.98 -5.32 13.67
C GLU A 75 -17.04 -4.65 14.69
N LEU A 76 -16.28 -3.62 14.29
CA LEU A 76 -15.51 -2.77 15.21
C LEU A 76 -16.39 -1.72 15.91
N ARG A 77 -17.38 -1.14 15.22
CA ARG A 77 -18.28 -0.11 15.80
C ARG A 77 -18.95 -0.51 17.12
N PRO A 78 -19.42 -1.75 17.32
CA PRO A 78 -20.05 -2.17 18.58
C PRO A 78 -19.08 -2.34 19.76
N VAL A 79 -17.75 -2.26 19.54
CA VAL A 79 -16.72 -2.63 20.53
C VAL A 79 -16.40 -1.49 21.53
N GLU A 80 -17.17 -0.38 21.54
CA GLU A 80 -17.04 0.76 22.48
C GLU A 80 -15.67 1.46 22.57
N ASN A 81 -14.71 1.12 21.72
CA ASN A 81 -13.41 1.76 21.67
C ASN A 81 -13.38 2.78 20.53
N ASN A 82 -12.99 4.01 20.83
CA ASN A 82 -12.58 5.04 19.85
C ASN A 82 -11.27 4.56 19.15
N ILE A 83 -11.33 3.43 18.44
CA ILE A 83 -10.19 2.87 17.72
C ILE A 83 -9.85 3.84 16.59
N PRO A 84 -8.63 4.42 16.55
CA PRO A 84 -8.20 5.24 15.43
C PRO A 84 -8.19 4.42 14.15
N ILE A 85 -8.81 4.97 13.10
CA ILE A 85 -8.80 4.40 11.76
C ILE A 85 -8.09 5.38 10.86
N VAL A 86 -6.85 5.07 10.52
CA VAL A 86 -5.95 5.99 9.81
C VAL A 86 -5.72 5.48 8.39
N ALA A 87 -5.98 6.33 7.40
CA ALA A 87 -5.58 6.08 6.04
C ALA A 87 -4.07 6.36 5.91
N LEU A 88 -3.30 5.38 5.43
CA LEU A 88 -1.84 5.47 5.41
C LEU A 88 -1.29 5.28 3.99
N PRO A 89 -0.76 6.34 3.34
CA PRO A 89 -0.14 6.25 2.01
C PRO A 89 0.97 5.22 1.90
N LEU A 90 1.73 4.98 2.98
CA LEU A 90 2.80 3.99 3.00
C LEU A 90 2.28 2.57 2.75
N ALA A 91 1.02 2.28 3.13
CA ALA A 91 0.36 0.98 2.95
C ALA A 91 -0.31 0.79 1.58
N ARG A 92 -0.08 1.68 0.60
CA ARG A 92 -0.60 1.51 -0.78
C ARG A 92 0.05 0.35 -1.52
N GLU A 93 -0.67 -0.23 -2.47
CA GLU A 93 -0.09 -1.22 -3.39
C GLU A 93 1.09 -0.62 -4.14
N ARG A 94 2.05 -1.46 -4.53
CA ARG A 94 3.05 -1.04 -5.51
C ARG A 94 2.36 -0.60 -6.79
N LEU A 95 2.81 0.50 -7.42
CA LEU A 95 2.20 0.93 -8.69
C LEU A 95 2.51 -0.09 -9.79
N TYR A 96 1.57 -1.01 -10.05
CA TYR A 96 1.63 -1.96 -11.17
C TYR A 96 0.80 -1.50 -12.35
N MET A 97 -0.32 -0.83 -12.12
CA MET A 97 -1.31 -0.46 -13.14
C MET A 97 -1.96 0.87 -12.79
N ILE A 98 -2.68 1.50 -13.72
CA ILE A 98 -3.37 2.77 -13.43
C ILE A 98 -4.35 2.67 -12.26
N SER A 99 -4.83 1.46 -11.93
CA SER A 99 -5.69 1.20 -10.77
C SER A 99 -5.02 1.46 -9.42
N ASP A 100 -3.71 1.62 -9.37
CA ASP A 100 -2.96 1.96 -8.15
C ASP A 100 -2.70 3.48 -8.04
N LEU A 101 -3.13 4.26 -9.04
CA LEU A 101 -3.26 5.71 -8.90
C LEU A 101 -4.55 6.01 -8.14
N GLY A 102 -4.40 6.62 -6.97
CA GLY A 102 -5.52 6.94 -6.09
C GLY A 102 -6.36 8.15 -6.51
N LEU A 103 -7.35 8.43 -5.67
CA LEU A 103 -8.09 9.70 -5.63
C LEU A 103 -7.49 10.65 -4.59
N THR A 104 -7.85 11.93 -4.68
CA THR A 104 -7.42 12.93 -3.69
C THR A 104 -7.99 12.61 -2.30
N THR A 105 -7.33 13.06 -1.24
CA THR A 105 -7.87 12.90 0.12
C THR A 105 -9.22 13.61 0.28
N THR A 106 -9.44 14.73 -0.43
CA THR A 106 -10.75 15.40 -0.47
C THR A 106 -11.85 14.48 -1.02
N ASP A 107 -11.62 13.84 -2.16
CA ASP A 107 -12.58 12.91 -2.76
C ASP A 107 -12.81 11.67 -1.89
N LEU A 108 -11.73 11.14 -1.30
CA LEU A 108 -11.79 9.98 -0.42
C LEU A 108 -12.53 10.27 0.88
N LYS A 109 -12.35 11.44 1.50
CA LYS A 109 -13.09 11.86 2.70
C LYS A 109 -14.60 11.95 2.47
N VAL A 110 -15.02 12.35 1.27
CA VAL A 110 -16.46 12.36 0.92
C VAL A 110 -17.02 10.94 0.89
N LYS A 111 -16.24 9.98 0.36
CA LYS A 111 -16.66 8.58 0.23
C LYS A 111 -16.56 7.79 1.53
N PHE A 112 -15.52 8.05 2.32
CA PHE A 112 -15.13 7.28 3.50
C PHE A 112 -14.87 8.21 4.70
N PRO A 113 -15.89 8.94 5.19
CA PRO A 113 -15.72 9.96 6.23
C PRO A 113 -15.32 9.41 7.61
N TRP A 114 -15.25 8.08 7.75
CA TRP A 114 -14.83 7.39 8.97
C TRP A 114 -13.32 7.22 9.08
N ALA A 115 -12.56 7.41 8.00
CA ALA A 115 -11.11 7.32 8.04
C ALA A 115 -10.48 8.71 8.23
N ASP A 116 -9.39 8.75 8.98
CA ASP A 116 -8.52 9.91 9.07
C ASP A 116 -7.59 9.97 7.84
N PHE A 117 -7.74 11.04 7.05
CA PHE A 117 -6.89 11.36 5.89
C PHE A 117 -6.10 12.66 6.12
N ASP A 118 -5.98 13.13 7.36
CA ASP A 118 -5.25 14.35 7.71
C ASP A 118 -3.93 14.06 8.43
N SER A 119 -3.89 13.06 9.31
CA SER A 119 -2.73 12.85 10.19
C SER A 119 -1.48 12.34 9.46
N GLU A 120 -1.65 11.52 8.42
CA GLU A 120 -0.54 10.82 7.73
C GLU A 120 -0.36 11.27 6.27
N PHE A 121 -0.82 12.48 5.94
CA PHE A 121 -0.68 13.06 4.60
C PHE A 121 -0.09 14.45 4.68
N ASP A 122 1.06 14.63 4.04
CA ASP A 122 1.62 15.97 3.82
C ASP A 122 0.76 16.77 2.83
N GLU A 123 0.82 18.10 2.89
CA GLU A 123 0.01 18.97 2.03
C GLU A 123 0.16 18.67 0.53
N MET A 124 1.36 18.30 0.08
CA MET A 124 1.59 17.90 -1.31
C MET A 124 0.89 16.57 -1.65
N GLN A 125 0.94 15.61 -0.73
CA GLN A 125 0.39 14.27 -0.90
C GLN A 125 -1.14 14.24 -0.92
N LYS A 126 -1.81 15.23 -0.32
CA LYS A 126 -3.29 15.31 -0.30
C LYS A 126 -3.91 15.26 -1.70
N SER A 127 -3.17 15.75 -2.71
CA SER A 127 -3.59 15.71 -4.12
C SER A 127 -3.05 14.51 -4.92
N ALA A 128 -1.92 13.93 -4.50
CA ALA A 128 -1.28 12.77 -5.13
C ALA A 128 -0.34 12.04 -4.16
N TRP A 129 -0.87 11.04 -3.45
CA TRP A 129 -0.14 10.25 -2.44
C TRP A 129 0.42 8.93 -2.97
N TRP A 130 0.06 8.55 -4.19
CA TRP A 130 0.62 7.40 -4.89
C TRP A 130 2.00 7.73 -5.47
N TYR A 131 2.71 6.72 -5.95
CA TYR A 131 4.00 6.93 -6.58
C TYR A 131 3.87 7.86 -7.81
N GLN A 132 4.69 8.90 -7.87
CA GLN A 132 4.78 9.81 -9.01
C GLN A 132 6.16 9.66 -9.65
N HIS A 133 6.19 9.32 -10.93
CA HIS A 133 7.43 9.37 -11.71
C HIS A 133 7.93 10.81 -11.80
N GLN A 134 9.25 10.98 -11.76
CA GLN A 134 9.87 12.29 -11.94
C GLN A 134 9.85 12.64 -13.43
N GLY A 135 9.09 13.67 -13.80
CA GLY A 135 8.99 14.17 -15.17
C GLY A 135 8.01 15.33 -15.25
N ALA A 136 8.29 16.32 -16.11
CA ALA A 136 7.38 17.45 -16.30
C ALA A 136 6.18 17.09 -17.21
N THR A 137 6.33 16.03 -18.01
CA THR A 137 5.33 15.53 -18.96
C THR A 137 5.20 14.01 -18.89
N GLU A 138 4.16 13.43 -19.51
CA GLU A 138 4.03 11.98 -19.65
C GLU A 138 5.21 11.37 -20.41
N GLU A 139 5.70 12.04 -21.46
CA GLU A 139 6.90 11.58 -22.21
C GLU A 139 8.14 11.55 -21.32
N ASP A 140 8.30 12.55 -20.42
CA ASP A 140 9.40 12.57 -19.46
C ASP A 140 9.27 11.45 -18.42
N ALA A 141 8.04 11.12 -17.99
CA ALA A 141 7.81 10.04 -17.02
C ALA A 141 8.22 8.66 -17.57
N TRP A 142 8.15 8.47 -18.88
CA TRP A 142 8.66 7.26 -19.54
C TRP A 142 10.14 7.35 -19.90
N ALA A 143 10.72 8.56 -19.94
CA ALA A 143 12.11 8.76 -20.30
C ALA A 143 13.04 8.20 -19.22
N GLY A 144 13.75 7.11 -19.54
CA GLY A 144 14.67 6.44 -18.61
C GLY A 144 14.01 5.41 -17.69
N TYR A 145 12.68 5.23 -17.77
CA TYR A 145 12.00 4.14 -17.07
C TYR A 145 12.32 2.78 -17.72
N ASN A 146 12.78 1.84 -16.90
CA ASN A 146 12.95 0.45 -17.32
C ASN A 146 11.71 -0.36 -16.94
N GLU A 147 10.97 -0.86 -17.94
CA GLU A 147 9.77 -1.65 -17.71
C GLU A 147 10.13 -3.00 -17.07
N TRP A 148 9.87 -3.13 -15.77
CA TRP A 148 10.12 -4.35 -15.00
C TRP A 148 8.92 -5.28 -15.00
N ARG A 149 7.72 -4.78 -15.35
CA ARG A 149 6.52 -5.62 -15.50
C ARG A 149 6.62 -6.46 -16.79
N PRO A 150 5.83 -7.53 -16.92
CA PRO A 150 5.78 -8.32 -18.15
C PRO A 150 5.45 -7.45 -19.37
N HIS A 151 6.37 -7.39 -20.33
CA HIS A 151 6.25 -6.54 -21.51
C HIS A 151 6.82 -7.25 -22.75
N GLY A 152 6.64 -6.63 -23.93
CA GLY A 152 7.19 -7.14 -25.20
C GLY A 152 6.40 -8.28 -25.85
N GLN A 153 5.32 -8.75 -25.23
CA GLN A 153 4.43 -9.79 -25.80
C GLN A 153 3.03 -9.26 -26.14
N GLY A 154 2.84 -7.95 -26.03
CA GLY A 154 1.60 -7.26 -26.37
C GLY A 154 0.96 -6.50 -25.22
N GLN A 155 1.40 -6.69 -23.98
CA GLN A 155 0.92 -5.96 -22.80
C GLN A 155 1.05 -4.45 -23.00
N THR A 156 0.06 -3.68 -22.56
CA THR A 156 0.14 -2.22 -22.56
C THR A 156 -0.21 -1.65 -21.19
N TYR A 157 0.64 -0.77 -20.67
CA TYR A 157 0.46 -0.05 -19.41
C TYR A 157 0.28 1.44 -19.71
N LEU A 158 -0.59 2.13 -18.97
CA LEU A 158 -0.83 3.56 -19.17
C LEU A 158 0.12 4.45 -18.37
N VAL A 159 0.73 3.91 -17.33
CA VAL A 159 1.72 4.59 -16.51
C VAL A 159 2.92 3.70 -16.25
N PRO A 160 4.13 4.27 -16.09
CA PRO A 160 5.27 3.48 -15.68
C PRO A 160 5.07 2.98 -14.24
N GLY A 161 5.59 1.80 -13.92
CA GLY A 161 5.41 1.16 -12.61
C GLY A 161 6.34 1.77 -11.55
N GLU A 162 6.00 1.61 -10.27
CA GLU A 162 6.87 2.00 -9.15
C GLU A 162 8.13 1.11 -9.17
N PRO A 163 9.33 1.69 -9.31
CA PRO A 163 10.59 0.92 -9.31
C PRO A 163 10.83 0.17 -7.99
N ASP A 164 11.67 -0.88 -8.03
CA ASP A 164 11.92 -1.75 -6.86
C ASP A 164 12.52 -0.97 -5.68
N ASP A 165 13.50 -0.10 -5.94
CA ASP A 165 14.18 0.72 -4.92
C ASP A 165 13.23 1.69 -4.21
N TYR A 166 12.37 2.39 -4.98
CA TYR A 166 11.34 3.26 -4.39
C TYR A 166 10.29 2.48 -3.60
N PHE A 167 9.90 1.30 -4.09
CA PHE A 167 8.97 0.43 -3.37
C PHE A 167 9.59 -0.06 -2.05
N GLU A 168 10.83 -0.57 -2.09
CA GLU A 168 11.56 -1.05 -0.92
C GLU A 168 11.78 0.04 0.11
N GLU A 169 12.21 1.23 -0.29
CA GLU A 169 12.38 2.37 0.63
C GLU A 169 11.06 2.69 1.35
N ARG A 170 9.94 2.74 0.62
CA ARG A 170 8.63 2.97 1.20
C ARG A 170 8.19 1.86 2.15
N MET A 171 8.51 0.61 1.83
CA MET A 171 8.16 -0.51 2.70
C MET A 171 8.97 -0.52 3.99
N ILE A 172 10.23 -0.06 3.97
CA ILE A 172 10.98 0.16 5.19
C ILE A 172 10.35 1.29 6.02
N GLN A 173 9.98 2.41 5.39
CA GLN A 173 9.26 3.49 6.09
C GLN A 173 7.94 3.00 6.71
N LEU A 174 7.19 2.13 6.01
CA LEU A 174 5.97 1.52 6.55
C LEU A 174 6.28 0.66 7.78
N TYR A 175 7.32 -0.17 7.71
CA TYR A 175 7.73 -1.01 8.83
C TYR A 175 8.17 -0.17 10.03
N GLU A 176 9.03 0.83 9.82
CA GLU A 176 9.49 1.75 10.87
C GLU A 176 8.31 2.49 11.52
N TRP A 177 7.37 2.97 10.71
CA TRP A 177 6.15 3.60 11.20
C TRP A 177 5.34 2.66 12.09
N LEU A 178 5.17 1.39 11.69
CA LEU A 178 4.45 0.38 12.46
C LEU A 178 5.18 0.03 13.76
N GLU A 179 6.51 -0.09 13.74
CA GLU A 179 7.32 -0.45 14.91
C GLU A 179 7.38 0.67 15.96
N GLN A 180 7.26 1.93 15.54
CA GLN A 180 7.24 3.10 16.44
C GLN A 180 5.89 3.33 17.14
N ARG A 181 4.85 2.55 16.81
CA ARG A 181 3.52 2.67 17.40
C ARG A 181 3.50 2.19 18.85
N GLU A 182 2.69 2.87 19.67
CA GLU A 182 2.43 2.44 21.05
C GLU A 182 1.34 1.35 21.14
N GLU A 183 0.54 1.21 20.09
CA GLU A 183 -0.51 0.20 19.95
C GLU A 183 0.07 -1.21 19.92
N LYS A 184 -0.59 -2.15 20.59
CA LYS A 184 -0.12 -3.55 20.68
C LYS A 184 -0.61 -4.38 19.53
N THR A 185 -1.84 -4.16 19.09
CA THR A 185 -2.43 -4.86 17.94
C THR A 185 -2.93 -3.85 16.92
N ILE A 186 -2.31 -3.87 15.74
CA ILE A 186 -2.66 -3.00 14.63
C ILE A 186 -3.26 -3.87 13.52
N ALA A 187 -4.50 -3.59 13.14
CA ALA A 187 -5.10 -4.19 11.96
C ALA A 187 -4.66 -3.42 10.71
N VAL A 188 -3.80 -4.02 9.88
CA VAL A 188 -3.37 -3.43 8.61
C VAL A 188 -4.22 -4.02 7.48
N VAL A 189 -5.04 -3.18 6.85
CA VAL A 189 -5.83 -3.55 5.67
C VAL A 189 -5.16 -2.92 4.45
N CYS A 190 -4.51 -3.74 3.62
CA CYS A 190 -3.72 -3.27 2.49
C CYS A 190 -3.79 -4.25 1.30
N HIS A 191 -2.65 -4.52 0.66
CA HIS A 191 -2.57 -5.23 -0.62
C HIS A 191 -1.47 -6.28 -0.59
N TRP A 192 -1.49 -7.16 -1.59
CA TRP A 192 -0.62 -8.32 -1.64
C TRP A 192 0.86 -7.91 -1.64
N GLY A 193 1.28 -6.93 -2.46
CA GLY A 193 2.69 -6.53 -2.52
C GLY A 193 3.22 -6.04 -1.17
N VAL A 194 2.39 -5.31 -0.42
CA VAL A 194 2.72 -4.81 0.93
C VAL A 194 2.81 -5.95 1.94
N LEU A 195 1.83 -6.85 1.95
CA LEU A 195 1.80 -7.98 2.89
C LEU A 195 2.94 -8.97 2.62
N GLN A 196 3.22 -9.26 1.35
CA GLN A 196 4.32 -10.10 0.92
C GLN A 196 5.66 -9.48 1.33
N TRP A 197 5.84 -8.17 1.11
CA TRP A 197 7.07 -7.51 1.53
C TRP A 197 7.20 -7.48 3.04
N LEU A 198 6.15 -7.22 3.83
CA LEU A 198 6.26 -7.18 5.29
C LEU A 198 6.51 -8.58 5.88
N THR A 199 5.74 -9.57 5.45
CA THR A 199 5.62 -10.86 6.15
C THR A 199 6.32 -12.02 5.45
N GLY A 200 6.64 -11.91 4.16
CA GLY A 200 7.08 -13.03 3.33
C GLY A 200 6.02 -14.13 3.12
N ILE A 201 4.79 -13.91 3.59
CA ILE A 201 3.68 -14.86 3.49
C ILE A 201 2.81 -14.49 2.31
N ASP A 202 2.33 -15.50 1.59
CA ASP A 202 1.34 -15.33 0.54
C ASP A 202 -0.08 -15.25 1.13
N PHE A 203 -0.87 -14.31 0.62
CA PHE A 203 -2.23 -14.02 1.10
C PHE A 203 -3.25 -14.20 -0.02
N ASP A 204 -4.33 -14.92 0.28
CA ASP A 204 -5.52 -14.90 -0.55
C ASP A 204 -6.28 -13.57 -0.36
N ASN A 205 -7.10 -13.21 -1.36
CA ASN A 205 -7.99 -12.05 -1.25
C ASN A 205 -8.90 -12.15 -0.01
N CYS A 206 -8.88 -11.09 0.81
CA CYS A 206 -9.61 -11.00 2.07
C CYS A 206 -9.21 -12.07 3.12
N GLU A 207 -8.00 -12.62 3.06
CA GLU A 207 -7.44 -13.44 4.13
C GLU A 207 -6.96 -12.59 5.31
N VAL A 208 -7.04 -13.13 6.52
CA VAL A 208 -6.51 -12.51 7.74
C VAL A 208 -5.47 -13.43 8.36
N LYS A 209 -4.29 -12.89 8.63
CA LYS A 209 -3.23 -13.55 9.41
C LYS A 209 -2.78 -12.62 10.53
N ALA A 210 -2.29 -13.21 11.62
CA ALA A 210 -1.65 -12.49 12.71
C ALA A 210 -0.15 -12.79 12.65
N VAL A 211 0.67 -11.75 12.77
CA VAL A 211 2.13 -11.86 12.78
C VAL A 211 2.64 -11.01 13.94
N GLU A 212 3.56 -11.59 14.71
CA GLU A 212 4.21 -10.90 15.82
C GLU A 212 5.27 -9.92 15.29
N PHE A 213 5.38 -8.74 15.90
CA PHE A 213 6.32 -7.69 15.46
C PHE A 213 7.77 -8.17 15.41
N HIS A 214 8.22 -8.95 16.40
CA HIS A 214 9.59 -9.46 16.42
C HIS A 214 9.89 -10.37 15.21
N VAL A 215 8.88 -11.05 14.64
CA VAL A 215 9.05 -11.86 13.42
C VAL A 215 9.25 -10.96 12.20
N LEU A 216 8.53 -9.82 12.15
CA LEU A 216 8.73 -8.83 11.09
C LEU A 216 10.14 -8.22 11.20
N ALA A 217 10.58 -7.86 12.41
CA ALA A 217 11.92 -7.32 12.66
C ALA A 217 13.01 -8.27 12.15
N ASP A 218 12.95 -9.55 12.55
CA ASP A 218 13.91 -10.57 12.12
C ASP A 218 13.96 -10.72 10.58
N MET A 219 12.81 -10.61 9.92
CA MET A 219 12.72 -10.71 8.45
C MET A 219 13.24 -9.46 7.73
N ARG A 220 13.09 -8.27 8.32
CA ARG A 220 13.42 -6.99 7.67
C ARG A 220 14.76 -6.41 8.08
N GLN A 221 15.41 -6.98 9.10
CA GLN A 221 16.70 -6.53 9.60
C GLN A 221 17.72 -6.26 8.49
N SER A 222 17.92 -7.20 7.57
CA SER A 222 18.89 -7.02 6.48
C SER A 222 18.51 -5.93 5.48
N ALA A 223 17.22 -5.76 5.18
CA ALA A 223 16.76 -4.69 4.28
C ALA A 223 16.96 -3.31 4.92
N ILE A 224 16.67 -3.19 6.22
CA ILE A 224 16.87 -1.97 7.00
C ILE A 224 18.36 -1.63 7.09
N GLU A 225 19.21 -2.61 7.42
CA GLU A 225 20.67 -2.41 7.49
C GLU A 225 21.26 -1.93 6.16
N GLN A 226 20.81 -2.49 5.04
CA GLN A 226 21.24 -2.06 3.70
C GLN A 226 20.81 -0.63 3.40
N GLN A 227 19.58 -0.24 3.75
CA GLN A 227 19.12 1.13 3.54
C GLN A 227 19.88 2.13 4.42
N VAL A 228 20.13 1.81 5.69
CA VAL A 228 20.92 2.67 6.60
C VAL A 228 22.32 2.89 6.03
N ALA A 229 23.00 1.82 5.61
CA ALA A 229 24.33 1.93 5.00
C ALA A 229 24.31 2.82 3.74
N GLN A 230 23.29 2.69 2.90
CA GLN A 230 23.15 3.51 1.69
C GLN A 230 22.89 4.99 2.02
N ARG A 231 22.09 5.28 3.04
CA ARG A 231 21.84 6.66 3.51
C ARG A 231 23.10 7.29 4.08
N ASP A 232 23.84 6.57 4.92
CA ASP A 232 25.12 7.04 5.48
C ASP A 232 26.13 7.36 4.37
N GLU A 233 26.24 6.51 3.34
CA GLU A 233 27.09 6.77 2.18
C GLU A 233 26.67 8.03 1.41
N LEU A 234 25.37 8.25 1.20
CA LEU A 234 24.86 9.44 0.52
C LEU A 234 25.09 10.73 1.32
N GLU A 235 24.91 10.69 2.64
CA GLU A 235 25.19 11.83 3.52
C GLU A 235 26.68 12.19 3.54
N LEU A 236 27.57 11.19 3.56
CA LEU A 236 29.01 11.39 3.44
C LEU A 236 29.38 12.06 2.11
N VAL A 237 28.82 11.57 0.99
CA VAL A 237 29.07 12.15 -0.34
C VAL A 237 28.54 13.59 -0.42
N ALA A 238 27.36 13.86 0.14
CA ALA A 238 26.79 15.21 0.17
C ALA A 238 27.65 16.17 1.00
N ALA A 239 28.14 15.74 2.17
CA ALA A 239 29.03 16.52 3.00
C ALA A 239 30.37 16.84 2.30
N GLU A 240 30.97 15.87 1.60
CA GLU A 240 32.19 16.09 0.80
C GLU A 240 31.97 17.08 -0.35
N LEU A 241 30.79 17.08 -0.98
CA LEU A 241 30.44 18.01 -2.03
C LEU A 241 30.26 19.44 -1.50
N ASP A 242 29.60 19.60 -0.34
CA ASP A 242 29.39 20.89 0.32
C ASP A 242 30.70 21.52 0.83
N GLU A 243 31.66 20.72 1.32
CA GLU A 243 32.99 21.22 1.68
C GLU A 243 33.76 21.74 0.45
N ARG A 244 33.62 21.06 -0.69
CA ARG A 244 34.26 21.46 -1.95
C ARG A 244 33.66 22.72 -2.56
N THR A 245 32.35 22.91 -2.47
CA THR A 245 31.66 24.12 -2.95
C THR A 245 31.85 25.31 -2.02
N SER A 246 32.00 25.08 -0.71
CA SER A 246 32.29 26.14 0.29
C SER A 246 33.75 26.64 0.27
N SER A 247 34.65 25.90 -0.40
CA SER A 247 36.08 26.23 -0.52
C SER A 247 36.45 26.96 -1.82
N LEU A 248 35.46 27.31 -2.65
CA LEU A 248 35.58 28.06 -3.92
C LEU A 248 34.99 29.47 -3.80
#